data_AF-A0A972RS11-F1
#
_entry.id   AF-A0A972RS11-F1
#
_cell.length_a   1.000
_cell.length_b   1.000
_cell.length_c   1.000
_cell.angle_alpha   90.00
_cell.angle_beta   90.00
_cell.angle_gamma   90.00
#
_symmetry.space_group_name_H-M   'P 1'
#
loop_
_entity.id
_entity.type
_entity.pdbx_description
1 polymer ?
#
loop_
_entity_poly.entity_id
_entity_poly.type
_entity_poly.pdbx_seq_one_letter_code
_entity_poly.pdbx_strand_id
1 'polypeptide(L)'
;MSTLVGQSIALLMVLAVFAYAFGARVVFHSAMYVFIGAASGFLVGLVLRQVFLMGLLRAWQGGVLGIGLLLAVLLWLKPWGPWGRRLSAIPLSFFVGVAVAVLLAGTVQGTLFSLIWATWRVTPGDGGAGLLATLVSLLVTVSVLASFHFTPVPLRLRRAYRGLRSVGQFFLGLALAALFVGFYRSALWALADRVRFLWDVLRTVLPIG
;
A
#
# COMPACT_ATOMS: atom_id res chain seq x y z
N MET A 1 8.25 25.64 -25.32
CA MET A 1 6.89 26.16 -25.03
C MET A 1 6.02 25.14 -24.29
N SER A 2 6.04 23.84 -24.64
CA SER A 2 5.29 22.78 -23.93
C SER A 2 5.70 22.55 -22.47
N THR A 3 6.97 22.77 -22.12
CA THR A 3 7.49 22.59 -20.75
C THR A 3 7.02 23.68 -19.79
N LEU A 4 6.94 24.94 -20.25
CA LEU A 4 6.50 26.10 -19.46
C LEU A 4 5.02 26.00 -19.06
N VAL A 5 4.16 25.55 -19.98
CA VAL A 5 2.72 25.33 -19.71
C VAL A 5 2.53 24.19 -18.71
N GLY A 6 3.26 23.08 -18.86
CA GLY A 6 3.20 21.97 -17.90
C GLY A 6 3.68 22.37 -16.50
N GLN A 7 4.75 23.16 -16.40
CA GLN A 7 5.28 23.65 -15.14
C GLN A 7 4.33 24.62 -14.43
N SER A 8 3.67 25.51 -15.18
CA SER A 8 2.71 26.46 -14.61
C SER A 8 1.42 25.77 -14.13
N ILE A 9 0.92 24.76 -14.86
CA ILE A 9 -0.21 23.94 -14.38
C ILE A 9 0.18 23.17 -13.11
N ALA A 10 1.37 22.55 -13.09
CA ALA A 10 1.85 21.83 -11.93
C ALA A 10 2.07 22.76 -10.72
N LEU A 11 2.57 23.98 -10.92
CA LEU A 11 2.69 25.00 -9.87
C LEU A 11 1.31 25.35 -9.30
N LEU A 12 0.33 25.69 -10.16
CA LEU A 12 -1.03 25.99 -9.72
C LEU A 12 -1.63 24.85 -8.90
N MET A 13 -1.40 23.61 -9.31
CA MET A 13 -1.89 22.43 -8.61
C MET A 13 -1.25 22.26 -7.22
N VAL A 14 0.07 22.43 -7.11
CA VAL A 14 0.76 22.32 -5.82
C VAL A 14 0.35 23.47 -4.89
N LEU A 15 0.22 24.68 -5.43
CA LEU A 15 -0.27 25.84 -4.68
C LEU A 15 -1.69 25.62 -4.15
N ALA A 16 -2.57 25.05 -4.98
CA ALA A 16 -3.95 24.73 -4.61
C ALA A 16 -4.05 23.64 -3.53
N VAL A 17 -3.14 22.66 -3.54
CA VAL A 17 -3.03 21.66 -2.46
C VAL A 17 -2.50 22.29 -1.16
N PHE A 18 -1.51 23.17 -1.25
CA PHE A 18 -0.99 23.91 -0.09
C PHE A 18 -1.96 24.95 0.48
N ALA A 19 -2.90 25.46 -0.33
CA ALA A 19 -3.95 26.38 0.12
C ALA A 19 -4.85 25.78 1.22
N TYR A 20 -4.88 24.44 1.35
CA TYR A 20 -5.49 23.76 2.50
C TYR A 20 -4.84 24.14 3.84
N ALA A 21 -3.52 24.29 3.88
CA ALA A 21 -2.80 24.71 5.10
C ALA A 21 -3.17 26.14 5.53
N PHE A 22 -3.60 26.99 4.58
CA PHE A 22 -4.09 28.35 4.82
C PHE A 22 -5.62 28.42 5.01
N GLY A 23 -6.33 27.29 5.06
CA GLY A 23 -7.78 27.24 5.34
C GLY A 23 -8.70 27.44 4.12
N ALA A 24 -8.17 27.54 2.90
CA ALA A 24 -8.98 27.72 1.69
C ALA A 24 -9.61 26.38 1.23
N ARG A 25 -10.76 26.02 1.81
CA ARG A 25 -11.44 24.74 1.53
C ARG A 25 -11.83 24.54 0.06
N VAL A 26 -12.32 25.57 -0.64
CA VAL A 26 -12.87 25.42 -2.01
C VAL A 26 -11.79 25.11 -3.05
N VAL A 27 -10.64 25.80 -2.97
CA VAL A 27 -9.51 25.65 -3.91
C VAL A 27 -8.82 24.29 -3.74
N PHE A 28 -8.75 23.79 -2.51
CA PHE A 28 -8.24 22.45 -2.24
C PHE A 28 -9.12 21.35 -2.83
N HIS A 29 -10.45 21.45 -2.68
CA HIS A 29 -11.38 20.44 -3.19
C HIS A 29 -11.36 20.39 -4.72
N SER A 30 -11.31 21.53 -5.41
CA SER A 30 -11.22 21.57 -6.87
C SER A 30 -9.94 20.92 -7.38
N ALA A 31 -8.79 21.21 -6.77
CA ALA A 31 -7.53 20.56 -7.11
C ALA A 31 -7.56 19.04 -6.87
N MET A 32 -8.17 18.60 -5.76
CA MET A 32 -8.37 17.18 -5.48
C MET A 32 -9.25 16.51 -6.53
N TYR A 33 -10.35 17.12 -6.96
CA TYR A 33 -11.20 16.55 -8.01
C TYR A 33 -10.46 16.42 -9.35
N VAL A 34 -9.62 17.39 -9.72
CA VAL A 34 -8.81 17.28 -10.94
C VAL A 34 -7.74 16.21 -10.80
N PHE A 35 -7.11 16.08 -9.62
CA PHE A 35 -6.10 15.05 -9.36
C PHE A 35 -6.71 13.64 -9.40
N ILE A 36 -7.88 13.46 -8.78
CA ILE A 36 -8.65 12.21 -8.81
C ILE A 36 -9.12 11.92 -10.24
N GLY A 37 -9.57 12.93 -10.98
CA GLY A 37 -9.94 12.83 -12.40
C GLY A 37 -8.76 12.39 -13.29
N ALA A 38 -7.60 13.01 -13.13
CA ALA A 38 -6.40 12.64 -13.87
C ALA A 38 -5.89 11.24 -13.51
N ALA A 39 -5.87 10.89 -12.21
CA ALA A 39 -5.46 9.57 -11.74
C ALA A 39 -6.42 8.47 -12.23
N SER A 40 -7.73 8.69 -12.13
CA SER A 40 -8.74 7.76 -12.66
C SER A 40 -8.66 7.64 -14.18
N GLY A 41 -8.45 8.74 -14.91
CA GLY A 41 -8.23 8.72 -16.36
C GLY A 41 -6.98 7.92 -16.75
N PHE A 42 -5.87 8.08 -16.02
CA PHE A 42 -4.67 7.28 -16.21
C PHE A 42 -4.92 5.79 -15.95
N LEU A 43 -5.60 5.45 -14.85
CA LEU A 43 -5.97 4.07 -14.53
C LEU A 43 -6.89 3.46 -15.58
N VAL A 44 -7.88 4.21 -16.06
CA VAL A 44 -8.75 3.79 -17.16
C VAL A 44 -7.93 3.53 -18.41
N GLY A 45 -7.03 4.44 -18.80
CA GLY A 45 -6.13 4.25 -19.94
C GLY A 45 -5.21 3.03 -19.78
N LEU A 46 -4.69 2.81 -18.57
CA LEU A 46 -3.87 1.64 -18.23
C LEU A 46 -4.68 0.35 -18.40
N VAL A 47 -5.91 0.30 -17.87
CA VAL A 47 -6.83 -0.84 -17.97
C VAL A 47 -7.22 -1.10 -19.42
N LEU A 48 -7.56 -0.07 -20.19
CA LEU A 48 -7.84 -0.20 -21.63
C LEU A 48 -6.64 -0.76 -22.38
N ARG A 49 -5.42 -0.30 -22.08
CA ARG A 49 -4.23 -0.81 -22.78
C ARG A 49 -3.87 -2.24 -22.36
N GLN A 50 -3.89 -2.54 -21.07
CA GLN A 50 -3.45 -3.84 -20.55
C GLN A 50 -4.53 -4.92 -20.67
N VAL A 51 -5.79 -4.59 -20.42
CA VAL A 51 -6.89 -5.55 -20.45
C VAL A 51 -7.48 -5.66 -21.85
N PHE A 52 -7.79 -4.54 -22.51
CA PHE A 52 -8.42 -4.58 -23.84
C PHE A 52 -7.40 -4.84 -24.96
N LEU A 53 -6.29 -4.09 -25.06
CA LEU A 53 -5.32 -4.36 -26.13
C LEU A 53 -4.48 -5.60 -25.84
N MET A 54 -3.70 -5.61 -24.75
CA MET A 54 -2.77 -6.70 -24.49
C MET A 54 -3.48 -7.98 -24.04
N GLY A 55 -4.57 -7.87 -23.30
CA GLY A 55 -5.37 -9.01 -22.85
C GLY A 55 -6.11 -9.70 -23.98
N LEU A 56 -6.72 -8.98 -24.92
CA LEU A 56 -7.46 -9.58 -26.05
C LEU A 56 -6.53 -10.28 -27.04
N LEU A 57 -5.37 -9.67 -27.35
CA LEU A 57 -4.35 -10.28 -28.23
C LEU A 57 -3.73 -11.55 -27.62
N ARG A 58 -3.41 -11.53 -26.32
CA ARG A 58 -2.87 -12.73 -25.64
C ARG A 58 -3.93 -13.80 -25.41
N ALA A 59 -5.17 -13.41 -25.12
CA ALA A 59 -6.26 -14.34 -24.98
C ALA A 59 -6.55 -15.05 -26.32
N TRP A 60 -6.48 -14.34 -27.46
CA TRP A 60 -6.63 -14.91 -28.81
C TRP A 60 -5.74 -16.13 -29.06
N GLN A 61 -4.55 -16.16 -28.45
CA GLN A 61 -3.58 -17.24 -28.66
C GLN A 61 -3.68 -18.38 -27.63
N GLY A 62 -4.44 -18.23 -26.53
CA GLY A 62 -4.34 -19.10 -25.36
C GLY A 62 -5.59 -19.87 -24.91
N GLY A 63 -6.73 -19.78 -25.60
CA GLY A 63 -7.97 -20.50 -25.22
C GLY A 63 -8.68 -19.99 -23.94
N VAL A 64 -8.03 -19.12 -23.16
CA VAL A 64 -8.58 -18.46 -21.94
C VAL A 64 -9.57 -17.33 -22.28
N LEU A 65 -9.79 -17.04 -23.58
CA LEU A 65 -10.73 -16.04 -24.10
C LEU A 65 -12.13 -16.16 -23.50
N GLY A 66 -12.64 -17.39 -23.37
CA GLY A 66 -14.02 -17.63 -22.98
C GLY A 66 -14.34 -17.03 -21.62
N ILE A 67 -13.45 -17.20 -20.64
CA ILE A 67 -13.70 -16.76 -19.27
C ILE A 67 -13.55 -15.24 -19.15
N GLY A 68 -12.51 -14.65 -19.73
CA GLY A 68 -12.28 -13.20 -19.68
C GLY A 68 -13.38 -12.39 -20.38
N LEU A 69 -13.79 -12.83 -21.57
CA LEU A 69 -14.90 -12.20 -22.30
C LEU A 69 -16.25 -12.44 -21.63
N LEU A 70 -16.49 -13.65 -21.11
CA LEU A 70 -17.71 -13.95 -20.35
C LEU A 70 -17.82 -13.03 -19.15
N LEU A 71 -16.76 -12.87 -18.33
CA LEU A 71 -16.77 -11.97 -17.18
C LEU A 71 -16.96 -10.50 -17.60
N ALA A 72 -16.36 -10.05 -18.70
CA ALA A 72 -16.52 -8.69 -19.20
C ALA A 72 -17.96 -8.40 -19.68
N VAL A 73 -18.56 -9.33 -20.42
CA VAL A 73 -19.97 -9.25 -20.87
C VAL A 73 -20.92 -9.30 -19.68
N LEU A 74 -20.66 -10.20 -18.71
CA LEU A 74 -21.48 -10.32 -17.49
C LEU A 74 -21.41 -9.05 -16.62
N LEU A 75 -20.28 -8.34 -16.64
CA LEU A 75 -20.13 -7.05 -15.97
C LEU A 75 -20.88 -5.94 -16.71
N TRP A 76 -20.91 -5.97 -18.04
CA TRP A 76 -21.59 -4.98 -18.88
C TRP A 76 -23.13 -5.07 -18.76
N LEU A 77 -23.68 -6.22 -18.37
CA LEU A 77 -25.10 -6.45 -18.09
C LEU A 77 -25.61 -5.82 -16.78
N LYS A 78 -24.72 -5.26 -15.94
CA LYS A 78 -25.07 -4.62 -14.66
C LYS A 78 -26.15 -3.53 -14.72
N PRO A 79 -26.26 -2.68 -15.77
CA PRO A 79 -27.30 -1.65 -15.85
C PRO A 79 -28.70 -2.20 -16.16
N TRP A 80 -28.82 -3.44 -16.64
CA TRP A 80 -30.05 -3.99 -17.24
C TRP A 80 -30.98 -4.65 -16.20
N GLY A 81 -31.19 -3.98 -15.05
CA GLY A 81 -32.19 -4.38 -14.06
C GLY A 81 -31.70 -5.27 -12.90
N PRO A 82 -32.62 -5.81 -12.06
CA PRO A 82 -32.29 -6.57 -10.85
C PRO A 82 -31.62 -7.93 -11.14
N TRP A 83 -31.91 -8.54 -12.28
CA TRP A 83 -31.28 -9.80 -12.72
C TRP A 83 -29.84 -9.58 -13.21
N GLY A 84 -29.59 -8.53 -13.99
CA GLY A 84 -28.23 -8.15 -14.42
C GLY A 84 -27.29 -7.86 -13.24
N ARG A 85 -27.83 -7.28 -12.15
CA ARG A 85 -27.06 -7.08 -10.90
C ARG A 85 -26.58 -8.38 -10.27
N ARG A 86 -27.39 -9.45 -10.25
CA ARG A 86 -27.00 -10.75 -9.67
C ARG A 86 -25.93 -11.44 -10.52
N LEU A 87 -26.06 -11.43 -11.85
CA LEU A 87 -25.05 -12.02 -12.73
C LEU A 87 -23.73 -11.24 -12.70
N SER A 88 -23.78 -9.91 -12.62
CA SER A 88 -22.57 -9.07 -12.49
C SER A 88 -21.84 -9.23 -11.15
N ALA A 89 -22.48 -9.81 -10.12
CA ALA A 89 -21.87 -10.03 -8.82
C ALA A 89 -20.79 -11.12 -8.85
N ILE A 90 -20.86 -12.07 -9.79
CA ILE A 90 -19.90 -13.17 -9.96
C ILE A 90 -18.52 -12.64 -10.42
N PRO A 91 -18.41 -11.81 -11.48
CA PRO A 91 -17.15 -11.18 -11.84
C PRO A 91 -16.64 -10.25 -10.74
N LEU A 92 -17.55 -9.51 -10.08
CA LEU A 92 -17.17 -8.56 -9.05
C LEU A 92 -16.53 -9.27 -7.84
N SER A 93 -17.10 -10.40 -7.41
CA SER A 93 -16.52 -11.20 -6.31
C SER A 93 -15.19 -11.82 -6.72
N PHE A 94 -15.02 -12.22 -7.98
CA PHE A 94 -13.73 -12.66 -8.50
C PHE A 94 -12.67 -11.55 -8.45
N PHE A 95 -12.99 -10.34 -8.94
CA PHE A 95 -12.07 -9.20 -8.87
C PHE A 95 -11.72 -8.81 -7.43
N VAL A 96 -12.70 -8.79 -6.53
CA VAL A 96 -12.46 -8.54 -5.10
C VAL A 96 -11.60 -9.64 -4.50
N GLY A 97 -11.87 -10.91 -4.82
CA GLY A 97 -11.06 -12.04 -4.37
C GLY A 97 -9.61 -11.94 -4.83
N VAL A 98 -9.37 -11.61 -6.09
CA VAL A 98 -8.02 -11.39 -6.63
C VAL A 98 -7.35 -10.19 -5.97
N ALA A 99 -8.07 -9.06 -5.79
CA ALA A 99 -7.52 -7.90 -5.12
C ALA A 99 -7.11 -8.20 -3.67
N VAL A 100 -7.96 -8.91 -2.93
CA VAL A 100 -7.66 -9.38 -1.56
C VAL A 100 -6.47 -10.34 -1.57
N ALA A 101 -6.41 -11.28 -2.51
CA ALA A 101 -5.29 -12.20 -2.63
C ALA A 101 -3.97 -11.48 -2.92
N VAL A 102 -3.97 -10.48 -3.81
CA VAL A 102 -2.79 -9.66 -4.12
C VAL A 102 -2.36 -8.82 -2.91
N LEU A 103 -3.31 -8.21 -2.19
CA LEU A 103 -3.02 -7.47 -0.96
C LEU A 103 -2.41 -8.39 0.10
N LEU A 104 -3.00 -9.56 0.33
CA LEU A 104 -2.49 -10.56 1.27
C LEU A 104 -1.12 -11.10 0.84
N ALA A 105 -0.92 -11.39 -0.44
CA ALA A 105 0.37 -11.83 -0.95
C ALA A 105 1.44 -10.74 -0.76
N GLY A 106 1.08 -9.48 -1.03
CA GLY A 106 1.97 -8.33 -0.82
C GLY A 106 2.33 -8.13 0.66
N THR A 107 1.37 -8.26 1.57
CA THR A 107 1.66 -8.17 3.00
C THR A 107 2.48 -9.36 3.48
N VAL A 108 2.13 -10.59 3.14
CA VAL A 108 2.89 -11.80 3.49
C VAL A 108 4.33 -11.71 2.98
N GLN A 109 4.53 -11.32 1.72
CA GLN A 109 5.86 -11.20 1.13
C GLN A 109 6.65 -10.01 1.69
N GLY A 110 5.98 -8.88 1.93
CA GLY A 110 6.62 -7.69 2.49
C GLY A 110 6.94 -7.79 3.98
N THR A 111 6.12 -8.49 4.76
CA THR A 111 6.27 -8.56 6.23
C THR A 111 6.74 -9.92 6.72
N LEU A 112 5.98 -11.00 6.48
CA LEU A 112 6.31 -12.32 7.02
C LEU A 112 7.64 -12.83 6.47
N PHE A 113 7.82 -12.79 5.15
CA PHE A 113 9.09 -13.21 4.55
C PHE A 113 10.24 -12.31 4.99
N SER A 114 10.06 -10.98 5.02
CA SER A 114 11.10 -10.07 5.52
C SER A 114 11.48 -10.37 6.97
N LEU A 115 10.52 -10.75 7.81
CA LEU A 115 10.76 -11.11 9.21
C LEU A 115 11.50 -12.45 9.32
N ILE A 116 11.08 -13.47 8.55
CA ILE A 116 11.75 -14.77 8.49
C ILE A 116 13.21 -14.60 8.04
N TRP A 117 13.46 -13.80 7.00
CA TRP A 117 14.81 -13.52 6.51
C TRP A 117 15.64 -12.76 7.55
N ALA A 118 15.05 -11.81 8.27
CA ALA A 118 15.74 -11.08 9.33
C ALA A 118 16.13 -12.01 10.48
N THR A 119 15.26 -12.94 10.89
CA THR A 119 15.56 -13.94 11.91
C THR A 119 16.61 -14.95 11.43
N TRP A 120 16.54 -15.40 10.17
CA TRP A 120 17.51 -16.33 9.59
C TRP A 120 18.94 -15.76 9.55
N ARG A 121 19.07 -14.46 9.28
CA ARG A 121 20.38 -13.76 9.26
C ARG A 121 21.02 -13.64 10.64
N VAL A 122 20.30 -13.92 11.73
CA VAL A 122 20.88 -14.10 13.06
C VAL A 122 21.46 -15.52 13.14
N THR A 123 22.46 -15.80 12.31
CA THR A 123 23.28 -17.01 12.45
C THR A 123 24.17 -16.89 13.68
N PRO A 124 24.35 -17.94 14.49
CA PRO A 124 25.32 -17.93 15.56
C PRO A 124 26.71 -17.75 14.93
N GLY A 125 27.27 -16.54 15.02
CA GLY A 125 28.68 -16.34 14.73
C GLY A 125 29.53 -17.12 15.74
N ASP A 126 30.73 -17.54 15.34
CA ASP A 126 31.66 -18.41 16.08
C ASP A 126 32.25 -17.77 17.37
N GLY A 127 31.43 -17.17 18.23
CA GLY A 127 31.84 -16.55 19.49
C GLY A 127 30.68 -16.25 20.45
N GLY A 128 31.01 -15.85 21.68
CA GLY A 128 30.03 -15.60 22.75
C GLY A 128 28.96 -14.53 22.43
N ALA A 129 29.27 -13.58 21.55
CA ALA A 129 28.32 -12.57 21.08
C ALA A 129 27.24 -13.16 20.15
N GLY A 130 27.57 -14.18 19.36
CA GLY A 130 26.63 -14.88 18.49
C GLY A 130 25.59 -15.64 19.30
N LEU A 131 26.02 -16.38 20.33
CA LEU A 131 25.13 -17.12 21.23
C LEU A 131 24.13 -16.21 21.96
N LEU A 132 24.58 -15.05 22.46
CA LEU A 132 23.71 -14.07 23.10
C LEU A 132 22.65 -13.53 22.13
N ALA A 133 23.05 -13.20 20.89
CA ALA A 133 22.12 -12.74 19.87
C ALA A 133 21.06 -13.80 19.53
N THR A 134 21.45 -15.06 19.39
CA THR A 134 20.51 -16.16 19.12
C THR A 134 19.53 -16.36 20.27
N LEU A 135 20.00 -16.37 21.52
CA LEU A 135 19.16 -16.51 22.71
C LEU A 135 18.18 -15.34 22.87
N VAL A 136 18.63 -14.11 22.63
CA VAL A 136 17.77 -12.93 22.67
C VAL A 136 16.72 -13.01 21.55
N SER A 137 17.09 -13.39 20.33
CA SER A 137 16.13 -13.54 19.23
C SER A 137 15.07 -14.61 19.52
N LEU A 138 15.47 -15.72 20.15
CA LEU A 138 14.56 -16.79 20.57
C LEU A 138 13.59 -16.29 21.64
N LEU A 139 14.10 -15.56 22.64
CA LEU A 139 13.30 -14.98 23.70
C LEU A 139 12.27 -13.99 23.16
N VAL A 140 12.67 -13.12 22.23
CA VAL A 140 11.78 -12.16 21.57
C VAL A 140 10.71 -12.89 20.74
N THR A 141 11.12 -13.88 19.95
CA THR A 141 10.20 -14.65 19.10
C THR A 141 9.15 -15.39 19.93
N VAL A 142 9.58 -16.07 21.01
CA VAL A 142 8.69 -16.76 21.95
C VAL A 142 7.77 -15.77 22.67
N SER A 143 8.27 -14.59 23.05
CA SER A 143 7.47 -13.54 23.68
C SER A 143 6.36 -13.02 22.76
N VAL A 144 6.68 -12.76 21.49
CA VAL A 144 5.71 -12.31 20.49
C VAL A 144 4.67 -13.40 20.21
N LEU A 145 5.09 -14.66 20.05
CA LEU A 145 4.16 -15.80 19.89
C LEU A 145 3.20 -15.92 21.09
N ALA A 146 3.72 -15.80 22.31
CA ALA A 146 2.91 -15.82 23.52
C ALA A 146 1.90 -14.65 23.59
N SER A 147 2.19 -13.51 22.94
CA SER A 147 1.25 -12.40 22.86
C SER A 147 0.02 -12.69 21.99
N PHE A 148 0.17 -13.54 20.96
CA PHE A 148 -0.92 -13.94 20.06
C PHE A 148 -1.65 -15.21 20.49
N HIS A 149 -1.21 -15.86 21.56
CA HIS A 149 -1.85 -17.09 22.04
C HIS A 149 -3.06 -16.75 22.92
N PHE A 150 -4.25 -17.07 22.39
CA PHE A 150 -5.56 -16.76 23.00
C PHE A 150 -6.12 -17.90 23.86
N THR A 151 -5.43 -19.03 23.98
CA THR A 151 -5.89 -20.20 24.74
C THR A 151 -5.77 -19.99 26.26
N PRO A 152 -6.72 -20.46 27.07
CA PRO A 152 -6.63 -20.38 28.53
C PRO A 152 -5.42 -21.17 29.07
N VAL A 153 -4.60 -20.48 29.86
CA VAL A 153 -3.34 -21.00 30.43
C VAL A 153 -3.59 -21.46 31.88
N PRO A 154 -3.02 -22.59 32.33
CA PRO A 154 -3.20 -23.06 33.71
C PRO A 154 -2.75 -22.03 34.76
N LEU A 155 -3.48 -21.98 35.88
CA LEU A 155 -3.31 -20.99 36.96
C LEU A 155 -1.86 -20.87 37.48
N ARG A 156 -1.10 -21.98 37.52
CA ARG A 156 0.30 -22.02 37.96
C ARG A 156 1.27 -21.24 37.06
N LEU A 157 1.03 -21.22 35.74
CA LEU A 157 1.90 -20.56 34.75
C LEU A 157 1.42 -19.15 34.38
N ARG A 158 0.29 -18.71 34.94
CA ARG A 158 -0.37 -17.45 34.58
C ARG A 158 0.48 -16.19 34.87
N ARG A 159 1.33 -16.21 35.91
CA ARG A 159 2.24 -15.08 36.22
C ARG A 159 3.39 -14.97 35.20
N ALA A 160 4.08 -16.08 34.93
CA ALA A 160 5.17 -16.13 33.94
C ALA A 160 4.65 -15.79 32.53
N TYR A 161 3.50 -16.34 32.15
CA TYR A 161 2.85 -16.06 30.87
C TYR A 161 2.46 -14.59 30.70
N ARG A 162 1.98 -13.94 31.76
CA ARG A 162 1.62 -12.51 31.72
C ARG A 162 2.85 -11.63 31.49
N GLY A 163 3.98 -11.95 32.13
CA GLY A 163 5.25 -11.26 31.91
C GLY A 163 5.72 -11.41 30.47
N LEU A 164 5.73 -12.66 29.98
CA LEU A 164 6.13 -12.99 28.60
C LEU A 164 5.25 -12.31 27.54
N ARG A 165 3.93 -12.28 27.77
CA ARG A 165 2.96 -11.56 26.91
C ARG A 165 3.20 -10.05 26.91
N SER A 166 3.48 -9.45 28.06
CA SER A 166 3.76 -8.00 28.15
C SER A 166 4.99 -7.61 27.33
N VAL A 167 6.06 -8.42 27.43
CA VAL A 167 7.27 -8.24 26.63
C VAL A 167 6.95 -8.38 25.13
N GLY A 168 6.17 -9.39 24.74
CA GLY A 168 5.71 -9.55 23.35
C GLY A 168 4.90 -8.36 22.83
N GLN A 169 4.01 -7.80 23.65
CA GLN A 169 3.22 -6.62 23.29
C GLN A 169 4.09 -5.38 23.09
N PHE A 170 5.12 -5.19 23.92
CA PHE A 170 6.09 -4.11 23.74
C PHE A 170 6.80 -4.20 22.40
N PHE A 171 7.32 -5.39 22.05
CA PHE A 171 7.98 -5.60 20.74
C PHE A 171 7.03 -5.41 19.56
N LEU A 172 5.76 -5.82 19.69
CA LEU A 172 4.76 -5.59 18.66
C LEU A 172 4.48 -4.08 18.47
N GLY A 173 4.41 -3.33 19.56
CA GLY A 173 4.31 -1.87 19.53
C GLY A 173 5.51 -1.22 18.84
N LEU A 174 6.72 -1.73 19.10
CA LEU A 174 7.95 -1.25 18.45
C LEU A 174 7.94 -1.53 16.93
N ALA A 175 7.48 -2.72 16.52
CA ALA A 175 7.36 -3.06 15.10
C ALA A 175 6.34 -2.15 14.38
N LEU A 176 5.19 -1.90 15.00
CA LEU A 176 4.18 -0.96 14.48
C LEU A 176 4.73 0.48 14.40
N ALA A 177 5.49 0.91 15.41
CA ALA A 177 6.16 2.21 15.40
C ALA A 177 7.15 2.32 14.24
N ALA A 178 7.96 1.29 13.98
CA ALA A 178 8.89 1.28 12.85
C ALA A 178 8.17 1.40 11.50
N LEU A 179 7.04 0.68 11.33
CA LEU A 179 6.20 0.81 10.13
C LEU A 179 5.64 2.24 9.99
N PHE A 180 5.12 2.81 11.09
CA PHE A 180 4.56 4.15 11.11
C PHE A 180 5.62 5.21 10.76
N VAL A 181 6.84 5.08 11.27
CA VAL A 181 7.98 5.93 10.90
C VAL A 181 8.27 5.84 9.41
N GLY A 182 8.20 4.65 8.81
CA GLY A 182 8.33 4.46 7.37
C GLY A 182 7.31 5.28 6.59
N PHE A 183 6.02 5.15 6.94
CA PHE A 183 4.95 5.92 6.31
C PHE A 183 5.14 7.43 6.47
N TYR A 184 5.46 7.88 7.69
CA TYR A 184 5.71 9.29 7.97
C TYR A 184 6.89 9.84 7.17
N ARG A 185 7.99 9.07 7.08
CA ARG A 185 9.16 9.44 6.29
C ARG A 185 8.83 9.55 4.80
N SER A 186 8.05 8.64 4.25
CA SER A 186 7.58 8.73 2.87
C SER A 186 6.72 9.98 2.63
N ALA A 187 5.82 10.31 3.56
CA ALA A 187 5.01 11.52 3.47
C ALA A 187 5.85 12.80 3.56
N LEU A 188 6.84 12.85 4.46
CA LEU A 188 7.78 13.96 4.56
C LEU A 188 8.62 14.13 3.29
N TRP A 189 9.09 13.03 2.70
CA TRP A 189 9.81 13.07 1.43
C TRP A 189 8.94 13.63 0.31
N ALA A 190 7.68 13.17 0.22
CA ALA A 190 6.73 13.70 -0.75
C ALA A 190 6.50 15.21 -0.54
N LEU A 191 6.35 15.66 0.71
CA LEU A 191 6.20 17.08 1.01
C LEU A 191 7.44 17.90 0.63
N ALA A 192 8.63 17.40 0.98
CA ALA A 192 9.90 18.04 0.63
C ALA A 192 10.07 18.17 -0.88
N ASP A 193 9.69 17.15 -1.65
CA ASP A 193 9.69 17.17 -3.11
C ASP A 193 8.74 18.24 -3.66
N ARG A 194 7.52 18.37 -3.10
CA ARG A 194 6.59 19.44 -3.48
C ARG A 194 7.10 20.85 -3.17
N VAL A 195 7.77 21.04 -2.03
CA VAL A 195 8.37 22.33 -1.65
C VAL A 195 9.54 22.68 -2.58
N ARG A 196 10.41 21.71 -2.89
CA ARG A 196 11.51 21.89 -3.85
C ARG A 196 10.99 22.26 -5.23
N PHE A 197 9.97 21.54 -5.71
CA PHE A 197 9.31 21.86 -6.97
C PHE A 197 8.79 23.31 -6.99
N LEU A 198 8.15 23.77 -5.90
CA LEU A 198 7.69 25.16 -5.79
C LEU A 198 8.83 26.16 -5.89
N TRP A 199 9.94 25.87 -5.21
CA TRP A 199 11.14 26.69 -5.20
C TRP A 199 11.81 26.77 -6.58
N ASP A 200 11.91 25.65 -7.28
CA ASP A 200 12.50 25.57 -8.62
C ASP A 200 11.65 26.34 -9.65
N VAL A 201 10.32 26.23 -9.58
CA VAL A 201 9.44 27.02 -10.45
C VAL A 201 9.54 28.50 -10.12
N LEU A 202 9.59 28.88 -8.83
CA LEU A 202 9.72 30.28 -8.43
C LEU A 202 10.99 30.93 -9.00
N ARG A 203 12.14 30.23 -8.94
CA ARG A 203 13.40 30.68 -9.55
C ARG A 203 13.33 30.78 -11.08
N THR A 204 12.52 29.94 -11.71
CA THR A 204 12.38 29.94 -13.17
C THR A 204 11.46 31.07 -13.65
N VAL A 205 10.44 31.45 -12.86
CA VAL A 205 9.44 32.47 -13.22
C VAL A 205 9.85 33.88 -12.77
N LEU A 206 10.49 34.00 -11.62
CA LEU A 206 11.13 35.23 -11.15
C LEU A 206 12.64 35.03 -11.27
N PRO A 207 13.28 35.43 -12.39
CA PRO A 207 14.72 35.52 -12.46
C PRO A 207 15.19 36.65 -11.55
N ILE A 208 15.26 36.36 -10.24
CA ILE A 208 16.01 37.18 -9.30
C ILE A 208 17.46 36.74 -9.51
N GLY A 209 18.21 37.58 -10.24
CA GLY A 209 19.65 37.44 -10.39
C GLY A 209 20.39 37.50 -9.06
#